data_AF-A0A967ELT8-F1
#
_entry.id   AF-A0A967ELT8-F1
#
_cell.length_a   1.000
_cell.length_b   1.000
_cell.length_c   1.000
_cell.angle_alpha   90.00
_cell.angle_beta   90.00
_cell.angle_gamma   90.00
#
_symmetry.space_group_name_H-M   'P 1'
#
loop_
_entity.id
_entity.type
_entity.pdbx_description
1 polymer ?
#
loop_
_entity_poly.entity_id
_entity_poly.type
_entity_poly.pdbx_seq_one_letter_code
_entity_poly.pdbx_strand_id
1 'polypeptide(L)'
;MNYDYDICIVGSGAGGAPIAYELSKAGKSIVVIEKGPWFKTEDLSKDEITCCRRSVYTPNLRDERHVIEDKNNNNEWIGKSTYDTGRDFWNGNMVGGSTNLMSGYFHRLKPEDFRL
;
A
#
# COMPACT_ATOMS: atom_id res chain seq x y z
N MET A 1 4.21 -11.61 -27.46
CA MET A 1 5.24 -11.71 -26.41
C MET A 1 4.91 -12.91 -25.55
N ASN A 2 5.89 -13.68 -25.12
CA ASN A 2 5.70 -14.77 -24.15
C ASN A 2 5.93 -14.18 -22.76
N TYR A 3 4.94 -14.24 -21.87
CA TYR A 3 4.97 -13.61 -20.54
C TYR A 3 5.23 -14.65 -19.44
N ASP A 4 6.23 -15.50 -19.67
CA ASP A 4 6.63 -16.50 -18.69
C ASP A 4 7.58 -15.87 -17.67
N TYR A 5 7.19 -15.90 -16.41
CA TYR A 5 7.99 -15.50 -15.26
C TYR A 5 7.96 -16.61 -14.22
N ASP A 6 9.06 -16.79 -13.50
CA ASP A 6 9.14 -17.74 -12.39
C ASP A 6 8.28 -17.29 -11.21
N ILE A 7 8.18 -15.97 -10.97
CA ILE A 7 7.41 -15.38 -9.87
C ILE A 7 6.65 -14.13 -10.33
N CYS A 8 5.39 -14.00 -9.88
CA CYS A 8 4.61 -12.77 -9.95
C CYS A 8 4.40 -12.20 -8.55
N ILE A 9 4.84 -10.96 -8.33
CA ILE A 9 4.65 -10.22 -7.08
C ILE A 9 3.58 -9.15 -7.31
N VAL A 10 2.51 -9.20 -6.51
CA VAL A 10 1.43 -8.20 -6.55
C VAL A 10 1.68 -7.18 -5.45
N GLY A 11 1.98 -5.95 -5.86
CA GLY A 11 2.35 -4.84 -4.99
C GLY A 11 3.87 -4.70 -4.81
N SER A 12 4.34 -3.48 -5.01
CA SER A 12 5.77 -3.11 -4.92
C SER A 12 6.14 -2.47 -3.58
N GLY A 13 5.29 -2.60 -2.57
CA GLY A 13 5.46 -2.01 -1.24
C GLY A 13 6.49 -2.71 -0.35
N ALA A 14 6.43 -2.40 0.96
CA ALA A 14 7.39 -2.87 1.96
C ALA A 14 7.61 -4.39 2.01
N GLY A 15 6.57 -5.18 1.72
CA GLY A 15 6.67 -6.64 1.67
C GLY A 15 7.16 -7.17 0.32
N GLY A 16 6.72 -6.57 -0.79
CA GLY A 16 7.00 -7.07 -2.13
C GLY A 16 8.40 -6.73 -2.63
N ALA A 17 8.86 -5.49 -2.40
CA ALA A 17 10.15 -5.03 -2.93
C ALA A 17 11.37 -5.81 -2.41
N PRO A 18 11.50 -6.13 -1.10
CA PRO A 18 12.63 -6.94 -0.62
C PRO A 18 12.63 -8.36 -1.19
N ILE A 19 11.46 -8.96 -1.36
CA ILE A 19 11.32 -10.30 -1.96
C ILE A 19 11.72 -10.28 -3.44
N ALA A 20 11.26 -9.26 -4.19
CA ALA A 20 11.67 -9.06 -5.59
C ALA A 20 13.19 -8.94 -5.70
N TYR A 21 13.82 -8.16 -4.82
CA TYR A 21 15.26 -7.95 -4.80
C TYR A 21 16.03 -9.25 -4.55
N GLU A 22 15.70 -10.01 -3.51
CA GLU A 22 16.43 -11.23 -3.18
C GLU A 22 16.22 -12.34 -4.21
N LEU A 23 15.00 -12.51 -4.72
CA LEU A 23 14.74 -13.51 -5.76
C LEU A 23 15.38 -13.15 -7.10
N SER A 24 15.46 -11.86 -7.46
CA SER A 24 16.16 -11.40 -8.66
C SER A 24 17.66 -11.71 -8.57
N LYS A 25 18.27 -11.47 -7.39
CA LYS A 25 19.66 -11.85 -7.12
C LYS A 25 19.91 -13.35 -7.18
N ALA A 26 18.90 -14.16 -6.86
CA ALA A 26 18.95 -15.61 -7.02
C ALA A 26 18.77 -16.08 -8.47
N GLY A 27 18.69 -15.16 -9.44
CA GLY A 27 18.60 -15.47 -10.88
C GLY A 27 17.20 -15.85 -11.36
N LYS A 28 16.15 -15.57 -10.57
CA LYS A 28 14.76 -15.80 -10.98
C LYS A 28 14.26 -14.69 -11.90
N SER A 29 13.44 -15.06 -12.88
CA SER A 29 12.67 -14.11 -13.68
C SER A 29 11.41 -13.71 -12.91
N ILE A 30 11.20 -12.40 -12.72
CA ILE A 30 10.15 -11.89 -11.84
C ILE A 30 9.40 -10.78 -12.56
N VAL A 31 8.08 -10.77 -12.39
CA VAL A 31 7.23 -9.64 -12.69
C VAL A 31 6.67 -9.05 -11.40
N VAL A 32 6.73 -7.73 -11.28
CA VAL A 32 6.09 -6.98 -10.19
C VAL A 32 4.95 -6.17 -10.80
N ILE A 33 3.74 -6.37 -10.30
CA ILE A 33 2.55 -5.63 -10.72
C ILE A 33 2.20 -4.65 -9.62
N GLU A 34 2.36 -3.37 -9.91
CA GLU A 34 1.93 -2.28 -9.05
C GLU A 34 0.77 -1.55 -9.74
N LYS A 35 -0.26 -1.23 -8.96
CA LYS A 35 -1.44 -0.55 -9.48
C LYS A 35 -1.20 0.96 -9.60
N GLY A 36 -0.45 1.53 -8.66
CA GLY A 36 -0.11 2.94 -8.64
C GLY A 36 0.96 3.33 -9.67
N PRO A 37 1.07 4.62 -10.01
CA PRO A 37 2.09 5.11 -10.93
C PRO A 37 3.50 5.04 -10.33
N TRP A 38 4.51 5.10 -11.20
CA TRP A 38 5.90 5.26 -10.79
C TRP A 38 6.26 6.74 -10.71
N PHE A 39 5.96 7.37 -9.57
CA PHE A 39 6.38 8.74 -9.32
C PHE A 39 7.89 8.82 -9.11
N LYS A 40 8.49 9.84 -9.69
CA LYS A 40 9.87 10.26 -9.46
C LYS A 40 9.90 11.41 -8.47
N THR A 41 11.08 11.75 -7.98
CA THR A 41 11.29 12.87 -7.05
C THR A 41 10.70 14.19 -7.57
N GLU A 42 10.74 14.42 -8.89
CA GLU A 42 10.18 15.62 -9.52
C GLU A 42 8.65 15.69 -9.52
N ASP A 43 7.98 14.54 -9.42
CA ASP A 43 6.52 14.46 -9.33
C ASP A 43 6.01 14.74 -7.90
N LEU A 44 6.90 14.69 -6.90
CA LEU A 44 6.56 14.86 -5.50
C LEU A 44 6.61 16.34 -5.08
N SER A 45 5.47 16.85 -4.65
CA SER A 45 5.36 18.22 -4.13
C SER A 45 5.56 18.28 -2.61
N LYS A 46 6.17 19.36 -2.14
CA LYS A 46 6.23 19.73 -0.72
C LYS A 46 4.99 20.49 -0.23
N ASP A 47 4.00 20.69 -1.10
CA ASP A 47 2.72 21.29 -0.72
C ASP A 47 1.90 20.32 0.16
N GLU A 48 1.72 20.69 1.42
CA GLU A 48 0.97 19.90 2.40
C GLU A 48 -0.50 19.72 2.02
N ILE A 49 -1.11 20.66 1.28
CA ILE A 49 -2.50 20.48 0.84
C ILE A 49 -2.57 19.33 -0.17
N THR A 50 -1.66 19.32 -1.14
CA THR A 50 -1.57 18.27 -2.14
C THR A 50 -1.20 16.92 -1.53
N CYS A 51 -0.25 16.90 -0.60
CA CYS A 51 0.19 15.66 0.04
C CYS A 51 -0.84 15.10 1.03
N CYS A 52 -1.44 15.97 1.86
CA CYS A 52 -2.18 15.54 3.04
C CYS A 52 -3.70 15.71 2.98
N ARG A 53 -4.20 16.52 2.05
CA ARG A 53 -5.64 16.83 1.96
C ARG A 53 -6.26 16.44 0.63
N ARG A 54 -5.45 16.08 -0.36
CA ARG A 54 -5.90 15.61 -1.66
C ARG A 54 -5.52 14.14 -1.82
N SER A 55 -6.36 13.38 -2.50
CA SER A 55 -6.14 11.96 -2.80
C SER A 55 -5.19 11.79 -3.99
N VAL A 56 -3.99 12.39 -3.91
CA VAL A 56 -2.99 12.34 -5.00
C VAL A 56 -2.20 11.04 -4.95
N TYR A 57 -1.88 10.58 -3.74
CA TYR A 57 -1.08 9.38 -3.52
C TYR A 57 -1.89 8.23 -2.90
N THR A 58 -3.21 8.40 -2.74
CA THR A 58 -4.11 7.42 -2.14
C THR A 58 -5.07 6.81 -3.18
N PRO A 59 -5.63 5.62 -2.92
CA PRO A 59 -6.62 4.96 -3.76
C PRO A 59 -7.77 5.86 -4.19
N ASN A 60 -8.24 5.70 -5.44
CA ASN A 60 -9.53 6.26 -5.82
C ASN A 60 -10.64 5.39 -5.21
N LEU A 61 -11.28 5.90 -4.16
CA LEU A 61 -12.29 5.14 -3.41
C LEU A 61 -13.53 4.77 -4.23
N ARG A 62 -13.77 5.34 -5.42
CA ARG A 62 -14.86 4.87 -6.30
C ARG A 62 -14.59 3.45 -6.79
N ASP A 63 -13.35 3.23 -7.20
CA ASP A 63 -12.91 1.99 -7.85
C ASP A 63 -12.30 1.01 -6.83
N GLU A 64 -11.71 1.54 -5.76
CA GLU A 64 -10.85 0.82 -4.81
C GLU A 64 -11.39 0.89 -3.36
N ARG A 65 -12.72 0.75 -3.21
CA ARG A 65 -13.35 0.77 -1.89
C ARG A 65 -13.16 -0.53 -1.14
N HIS A 66 -12.98 -0.40 0.17
CA HIS A 66 -13.12 -1.49 1.13
C HIS A 66 -14.47 -1.36 1.85
N VAL A 67 -14.91 -2.45 2.47
CA VAL A 67 -16.01 -2.44 3.45
C VAL A 67 -15.40 -2.54 4.83
N ILE A 68 -15.72 -1.57 5.69
CA ILE A 68 -15.34 -1.58 7.10
C ILE A 68 -16.57 -2.01 7.88
N GLU A 69 -16.46 -3.12 8.58
CA GLU A 69 -17.50 -3.61 9.48
C GLU A 69 -17.17 -3.20 10.91
N ASP A 70 -18.16 -2.59 11.58
CA ASP A 70 -18.06 -2.21 12.98
C ASP A 70 -19.40 -2.44 13.67
N LYS A 71 -19.39 -2.56 14.99
CA LYS A 71 -20.60 -2.74 15.77
C LYS A 71 -21.27 -1.40 16.07
N ASN A 72 -22.58 -1.36 15.89
CA ASN A 72 -23.40 -0.21 16.31
C ASN A 72 -23.65 -0.23 17.83
N ASN A 73 -24.34 0.79 18.34
CA ASN A 73 -24.75 0.89 19.75
C ASN A 73 -25.64 -0.28 20.22
N ASN A 74 -26.27 -1.01 19.29
CA ASN A 74 -27.09 -2.18 19.54
C ASN A 74 -26.30 -3.50 19.43
N ASN A 75 -24.97 -3.44 19.28
CA ASN A 75 -24.07 -4.59 19.16
C ASN A 75 -24.24 -5.40 17.86
N GLU A 76 -24.85 -4.81 16.83
CA GLU A 76 -25.05 -5.39 15.49
C GLU A 76 -23.92 -4.95 14.55
N TRP A 77 -23.45 -5.87 13.70
CA TRP A 77 -22.44 -5.57 12.68
C TRP A 77 -23.03 -4.74 11.54
N ILE A 78 -22.41 -3.60 11.23
CA ILE A 78 -22.78 -2.76 10.09
C ILE A 78 -21.54 -2.54 9.22
N GLY A 79 -21.65 -2.93 7.95
CA GLY A 79 -20.66 -2.60 6.92
C GLY A 79 -20.89 -1.22 6.32
N LYS A 80 -19.85 -0.39 6.28
CA LYS A 80 -19.84 0.89 5.53
C LYS A 80 -18.68 0.89 4.54
N SER A 81 -18.94 1.38 3.34
CA SER A 81 -17.88 1.53 2.35
C SER A 81 -16.89 2.64 2.75
N THR A 82 -15.61 2.45 2.41
CA THR A 82 -14.64 3.54 2.48
C THR A 82 -15.01 4.71 1.58
N TYR A 83 -15.68 4.45 0.44
CA TYR A 83 -16.21 5.51 -0.42
C TYR A 83 -17.20 6.42 0.31
N ASP A 84 -18.18 5.83 0.98
CA ASP A 84 -19.23 6.59 1.70
C ASP A 84 -18.68 7.33 2.92
N THR A 85 -17.63 6.78 3.54
CA THR A 85 -17.03 7.34 4.76
C THR A 85 -15.84 8.27 4.49
N GLY A 86 -15.32 8.28 3.26
CA GLY A 86 -14.10 9.01 2.90
C GLY A 86 -12.82 8.47 3.54
N ARG A 87 -12.84 7.27 4.15
CA ARG A 87 -11.69 6.69 4.85
C ARG A 87 -10.79 5.94 3.86
N ASP A 88 -9.67 6.55 3.45
CA ASP A 88 -8.69 5.92 2.55
C ASP A 88 -7.53 5.20 3.27
N PHE A 89 -7.49 5.30 4.61
CA PHE A 89 -6.44 4.76 5.48
C PHE A 89 -5.02 5.25 5.15
N TRP A 90 -4.88 6.29 4.31
CA TRP A 90 -3.58 6.77 3.85
C TRP A 90 -2.71 5.68 3.22
N ASN A 91 -3.34 4.74 2.52
CA ASN A 91 -2.62 3.70 1.79
C ASN A 91 -1.89 4.33 0.59
N GLY A 92 -0.56 4.23 0.55
CA GLY A 92 0.23 4.75 -0.56
C GLY A 92 0.04 3.91 -1.82
N ASN A 93 -0.40 4.56 -2.90
CA ASN A 93 -0.77 3.96 -4.18
C ASN A 93 0.23 4.38 -5.27
N MET A 94 1.42 3.79 -5.24
CA MET A 94 2.54 4.12 -6.14
C MET A 94 3.60 3.02 -6.08
N VAL A 95 4.56 3.03 -7.00
CA VAL A 95 5.74 2.15 -6.92
C VAL A 95 6.50 2.41 -5.60
N GLY A 96 6.70 1.36 -4.80
CA GLY A 96 7.22 1.43 -3.42
C GLY A 96 6.13 1.52 -2.34
N GLY A 97 4.87 1.74 -2.72
CA GLY A 97 3.72 1.85 -1.83
C GLY A 97 3.89 2.90 -0.73
N SER A 98 3.30 2.64 0.44
CA SER A 98 3.38 3.53 1.60
C SER A 98 4.81 3.78 2.13
N THR A 99 5.83 3.04 1.66
CA THR A 99 7.21 3.30 2.10
C THR A 99 7.75 4.64 1.64
N ASN A 100 7.21 5.20 0.54
CA ASN A 100 7.52 6.55 0.09
C ASN A 100 6.93 7.64 1.00
N LEU A 101 5.88 7.30 1.75
CA LEU A 101 5.08 8.24 2.55
C LEU A 101 5.23 7.99 4.06
N MET A 102 6.00 6.97 4.47
CA MET A 102 6.23 6.70 5.87
C MET A 102 7.00 7.87 6.50
N SER A 103 6.64 8.27 7.71
CA SER A 103 7.32 9.36 8.43
C SER A 103 8.74 9.01 8.91
N GLY A 104 9.36 7.94 8.36
CA GLY A 104 10.73 7.53 8.67
C GLY A 104 10.93 6.89 10.05
N TYR A 105 9.87 6.45 10.71
CA TYR A 105 9.97 5.75 12.00
C TYR A 105 10.27 4.25 11.80
N PHE A 106 11.48 3.83 12.17
CA PHE A 106 11.93 2.43 12.04
C PHE A 106 11.98 1.74 13.41
N HIS A 107 10.82 1.46 13.97
CA HIS A 107 10.72 0.72 15.22
C HIS A 107 10.90 -0.78 14.99
N ARG A 108 11.54 -1.46 15.94
CA ARG A 108 11.54 -2.92 16.04
C ARG A 108 10.66 -3.32 17.21
N LEU A 109 9.84 -4.35 17.00
CA LEU A 109 9.08 -4.98 18.08
C LEU A 109 10.04 -5.58 19.11
N LYS A 110 9.60 -5.65 20.37
CA LYS A 110 10.34 -6.31 21.45
C LYS A 110 10.27 -7.82 21.24
N PRO A 111 11.26 -8.60 21.71
CA PRO A 111 11.21 -10.06 21.63
C PRO A 111 9.94 -10.69 22.22
N GLU A 112 9.34 -10.07 23.24
CA GLU A 112 8.08 -10.53 23.85
C GLU A 112 6.89 -10.43 22.88
N ASP A 113 6.86 -9.43 22.00
CA ASP A 113 5.77 -9.21 21.04
C ASP A 113 5.68 -10.33 19.99
N PHE A 114 6.71 -11.19 19.90
CA PHE A 114 6.75 -12.35 19.00
C PHE A 114 6.36 -13.67 19.67
N ARG A 115 6.06 -13.65 20.97
CA ARG A 115 5.55 -14.83 21.68
C ARG A 115 4.04 -14.90 21.48
N LEU A 116 3.59 -16.01 20.90
CA LEU A 116 2.18 -16.34 20.65
C LEU A 116 1.50 -16.91 21.89
#